data_AF-K9P9N3-F1
#
_entry.id   AF-K9P9N3-F1
#
_cell.length_a   1.000
_cell.length_b   1.000
_cell.length_c   1.000
_cell.angle_alpha   90.00
_cell.angle_beta   90.00
_cell.angle_gamma   90.00
#
_symmetry.space_group_name_H-M   'P 1'
#
loop_
_entity.id
_entity.type
_entity.pdbx_description
1 polymer ?
#
loop_
_entity_poly.entity_id
_entity_poly.type
_entity_poly.pdbx_seq_one_letter_code
_entity_poly.pdbx_strand_id
1 'polypeptide(L)'
;MVSRPRFSPWLATPVAFLAGAVVASGVAVAQQPNMQNALNALFSARSSLQMAAPNKGGHRERAIALVNQAIAEVEAGIAYAGN
;
A
#
# COMPACT_ATOMS: atom_id res chain seq x y z
N MET A 1 -53.64 51.01 -35.56
CA MET A 1 -53.31 50.87 -34.13
C MET A 1 -52.23 49.78 -34.03
N VAL A 2 -50.95 50.14 -34.15
CA VAL A 2 -50.03 50.56 -33.08
C VAL A 2 -49.78 49.42 -32.06
N SER A 3 -48.68 48.68 -32.27
CA SER A 3 -47.56 48.59 -31.32
C SER A 3 -46.77 47.29 -31.50
N ARG A 4 -45.52 47.42 -31.98
CA ARG A 4 -44.41 46.51 -31.64
C ARG A 4 -43.62 47.17 -30.51
N PRO A 5 -43.31 46.43 -29.44
CA PRO A 5 -41.92 46.39 -28.95
C PRO A 5 -41.58 45.00 -28.35
N ARG A 6 -40.34 44.55 -28.08
CA ARG A 6 -38.95 44.95 -28.32
C ARG A 6 -38.11 43.74 -27.80
N PHE A 7 -37.01 43.43 -28.49
CA PHE A 7 -35.72 42.90 -28.01
C PHE A 7 -35.64 42.07 -26.70
N SER A 8 -35.05 40.87 -26.81
CA SER A 8 -33.67 40.62 -26.33
C SER A 8 -33.17 39.23 -26.74
N PRO A 9 -32.07 39.09 -27.52
CA PRO A 9 -31.35 37.84 -27.63
C PRO A 9 -30.41 37.75 -26.42
N TRP A 10 -30.75 36.93 -25.42
CA TRP A 10 -29.81 36.62 -24.35
C TRP A 10 -28.63 35.84 -24.95
N LEU A 11 -27.48 36.48 -24.95
CA LEU A 11 -26.16 35.93 -25.27
C LEU A 11 -25.90 34.69 -24.41
N ALA A 12 -26.08 33.51 -25.00
CA ALA A 12 -25.54 32.27 -24.43
C ALA A 12 -24.05 32.21 -24.79
N THR A 13 -23.18 32.68 -23.90
CA THR A 13 -21.75 32.45 -23.96
C THR A 13 -21.44 31.04 -23.41
N PRO A 14 -21.01 30.07 -24.21
CA PRO A 14 -20.49 28.84 -23.63
C PRO A 14 -19.08 29.12 -23.10
N VAL A 15 -18.94 29.15 -21.78
CA VAL A 15 -17.64 29.03 -21.13
C VAL A 15 -17.14 27.61 -21.38
N ALA A 16 -16.20 27.46 -22.31
CA ALA A 16 -15.47 26.20 -22.48
C ALA A 16 -14.47 26.05 -21.32
N PHE A 17 -14.85 25.25 -20.34
CA PHE A 17 -13.95 24.79 -19.29
C PHE A 17 -13.87 23.28 -19.33
N LEU A 18 -12.65 22.77 -19.12
CA LEU A 18 -12.22 21.49 -18.53
C LEU A 18 -11.08 20.90 -19.37
N ALA A 19 -9.83 21.17 -19.00
CA ALA A 19 -9.06 20.59 -17.89
C ALA A 19 -8.09 19.55 -18.46
N GLY A 20 -6.85 19.98 -18.69
CA GLY A 20 -5.76 19.10 -19.06
C GLY A 20 -5.52 18.09 -17.95
N ALA A 21 -5.67 16.81 -18.27
CA ALA A 21 -5.35 15.71 -17.38
C ALA A 21 -3.83 15.65 -17.17
N VAL A 22 -3.37 16.08 -16.00
CA VAL A 22 -2.00 15.79 -15.55
C VAL A 22 -1.99 14.35 -15.06
N VAL A 23 -1.55 13.43 -15.92
CA VAL A 23 -1.22 12.06 -15.49
C VAL A 23 0.10 12.15 -14.74
N ALA A 24 0.02 12.30 -13.42
CA ALA A 24 1.17 12.11 -12.55
C ALA A 24 1.42 10.60 -12.42
N SER A 25 2.16 10.03 -13.37
CA SER A 25 2.77 8.70 -13.23
C SER A 25 3.92 8.79 -12.22
N GLY A 26 3.55 8.88 -10.94
CA GLY A 26 4.48 8.74 -9.83
C GLY A 26 4.91 7.28 -9.75
N VAL A 27 6.22 7.05 -9.82
CA VAL A 27 6.85 5.76 -9.57
C VAL A 27 6.36 5.19 -8.24
N ALA A 28 5.50 4.18 -8.32
CA ALA A 28 5.07 3.42 -7.15
C ALA A 28 6.27 2.59 -6.70
N VAL A 29 7.09 3.12 -5.80
CA VAL A 29 7.82 2.27 -4.86
C VAL A 29 6.73 1.48 -4.16
N ALA A 30 6.59 0.19 -4.49
CA ALA A 30 5.53 -0.64 -3.95
C ALA A 30 5.71 -0.70 -2.43
N GLN A 31 5.01 0.19 -1.71
CA GLN A 31 4.90 0.08 -0.27
C GLN A 31 4.22 -1.26 -0.02
N GLN A 32 4.98 -2.25 0.47
CA GLN A 32 4.48 -3.55 0.89
C GLN A 32 4.36 -3.57 2.43
N PRO A 33 3.41 -2.81 3.03
CA PRO A 33 3.29 -2.71 4.48
C PRO A 33 3.03 -4.07 5.12
N ASN A 34 2.30 -4.96 4.45
CA ASN A 34 2.00 -6.29 5.00
C ASN A 34 3.23 -7.19 5.11
N MET A 35 4.14 -7.15 4.12
CA MET A 35 5.37 -7.95 4.16
C MET A 35 6.30 -7.45 5.28
N GLN A 36 6.45 -6.13 5.41
CA GLN A 36 7.23 -5.54 6.49
C GLN A 36 6.61 -5.83 7.87
N ASN A 37 5.28 -5.78 7.98
CA ASN A 37 4.57 -6.15 9.21
C ASN A 37 4.77 -7.63 9.57
N ALA A 38 4.71 -8.53 8.57
CA ALA A 38 4.97 -9.94 8.77
C ALA A 38 6.41 -10.18 9.26
N LEU A 39 7.39 -9.52 8.65
CA LEU A 39 8.80 -9.60 9.07
C LEU A 39 8.99 -9.15 10.52
N ASN A 40 8.39 -8.02 10.90
CA ASN A 40 8.42 -7.52 12.28
C ASN A 40 7.80 -8.51 13.26
N ALA A 41 6.63 -9.07 12.92
CA ALA A 41 5.94 -10.06 13.75
C ALA A 41 6.78 -11.34 13.94
N LEU A 42 7.47 -11.79 12.89
CA LEU A 42 8.37 -12.94 12.96
C LEU A 42 9.58 -12.67 13.87
N PHE A 43 10.17 -11.47 13.84
CA PHE A 43 11.24 -11.09 14.77
C PHE A 43 10.76 -11.07 16.23
N SER A 44 9.57 -10.53 16.49
CA SER A 44 8.96 -10.58 17.81
C SER A 44 8.73 -12.02 18.27
N ALA A 45 8.16 -12.87 17.42
CA ALA A 45 7.95 -14.28 17.73
C ALA A 45 9.26 -15.01 18.06
N ARG A 46 10.32 -14.76 17.28
CA ARG A 46 11.66 -15.32 17.56
C ARG A 46 12.18 -14.90 18.93
N SER A 47 12.06 -13.62 19.27
CA SER A 47 12.47 -13.10 20.58
C SER A 47 11.71 -13.80 21.73
N SER A 48 10.38 -13.92 21.61
CA SER A 48 9.57 -14.64 22.60
C SER A 48 9.98 -16.11 22.76
N LEU A 49 10.31 -16.79 21.66
CA LEU A 49 10.79 -18.18 21.70
C LEU A 49 12.19 -18.31 22.34
N GLN A 50 13.07 -17.32 22.14
CA GLN A 50 14.39 -17.29 22.77
C GLN A 50 14.29 -17.10 24.29
N MET A 51 13.32 -16.30 24.75
CA MET A 51 13.04 -16.09 26.17
C MET A 51 12.27 -17.24 26.84
N ALA A 52 11.62 -18.10 26.05
CA ALA A 52 10.88 -19.23 26.58
C ALA A 52 11.80 -20.24 27.29
N ALA A 53 11.31 -20.80 28.40
CA ALA A 53 12.06 -21.79 29.16
C ALA A 53 12.52 -22.98 28.26
N PRO A 54 13.77 -23.45 28.42
CA PRO A 54 14.30 -24.57 27.65
C PRO A 54 13.53 -25.88 27.92
N ASN A 55 13.80 -26.91 27.10
CA ASN A 55 13.28 -28.28 27.27
C ASN A 55 11.75 -28.42 27.16
N LYS A 56 11.13 -27.73 26.19
CA LYS A 56 9.76 -28.02 25.74
C LYS A 56 9.73 -29.22 24.78
N GLY A 57 10.42 -30.31 25.12
CA GLY A 57 10.58 -31.47 24.23
C GLY A 57 11.28 -31.17 22.90
N GLY A 58 12.14 -30.14 22.84
CA GLY A 58 12.78 -29.68 21.60
C GLY A 58 11.90 -28.81 20.70
N HIS A 59 10.63 -28.57 21.08
CA HIS A 59 9.71 -27.77 20.26
C HIS A 59 10.13 -26.31 20.16
N ARG A 60 10.76 -25.75 21.19
CA ARG A 60 11.24 -24.36 21.20
C ARG A 60 12.30 -24.15 20.12
N GLU A 61 13.30 -25.03 20.09
CA GLU A 61 14.40 -25.00 19.13
C GLU A 61 13.89 -25.22 17.71
N ARG A 62 12.96 -26.18 17.52
CA ARG A 62 12.30 -26.42 16.23
C ARG A 62 11.48 -25.21 15.78
N ALA A 63 10.73 -24.56 16.68
CA ALA A 63 9.97 -23.36 16.38
C ALA A 63 10.88 -22.19 15.98
N ILE A 64 12.00 -21.98 16.67
CA ILE A 64 13.00 -20.96 16.29
C ILE A 64 13.53 -21.22 14.88
N ALA A 65 13.84 -22.49 14.55
CA ALA A 65 14.32 -22.85 13.22
C ALA A 65 13.27 -22.53 12.13
N LEU A 66 12.00 -22.86 12.36
CA LEU A 66 10.91 -22.55 11.44
C LEU A 66 10.69 -21.05 11.28
N VAL A 67 10.73 -20.28 12.37
CA VAL A 67 10.61 -18.82 12.33
C VAL A 67 11.77 -18.19 11.54
N ASN A 68 13.00 -18.70 11.69
CA ASN A 68 14.14 -18.22 10.91
C ASN A 68 13.98 -18.50 9.40
N GLN A 69 13.44 -19.66 9.03
CA GLN A 69 13.14 -19.96 7.63
C GLN A 69 12.07 -19.00 7.08
N ALA A 70 11.00 -18.75 7.83
CA ALA A 70 9.97 -17.80 7.44
C ALA A 70 10.50 -16.36 7.28
N ILE A 71 11.42 -15.93 8.15
CA ILE A 71 12.09 -14.62 8.02
C ILE A 71 12.81 -14.53 6.68
N ALA A 72 13.60 -15.54 6.32
CA ALA A 72 14.35 -15.56 5.07
C ALA A 72 13.43 -15.50 3.84
N GLU A 73 12.31 -16.23 3.84
CA GLU A 73 11.33 -16.19 2.74
C GLU A 73 10.64 -14.82 2.62
N VAL A 74 10.30 -14.18 3.74
CA VAL A 74 9.69 -12.83 3.73
C VAL A 74 10.69 -11.79 3.24
N GLU A 75 11.95 -11.85 3.68
CA GLU A 75 13.02 -10.98 3.20
C GLU A 75 13.25 -11.17 1.68
N ALA A 76 13.27 -12.41 1.20
CA ALA A 76 13.36 -12.71 -0.22
C ALA A 76 12.15 -12.16 -1.02
N GLY A 77 10.94 -12.28 -0.48
CA GLY A 77 9.73 -11.74 -1.10
C GLY A 77 9.71 -10.20 -1.17
N ILE A 78 10.21 -9.53 -0.13
CA ILE A 78 10.39 -8.07 -0.12
C ILE A 78 11.43 -7.67 -1.16
N ALA A 79 12.57 -8.37 -1.21
CA ALA A 79 13.64 -8.10 -2.17
C ALA A 79 13.19 -8.31 -3.62
N TYR A 80 12.40 -9.36 -3.88
CA TYR A 80 11.84 -9.63 -5.21
C TYR A 80 10.92 -8.51 -5.70
N ALA A 81 10.08 -7.96 -4.81
CA ALA A 81 9.16 -6.88 -5.17
C ALA A 81 9.81 -5.49 -5.28
N GLY A 82 11.01 -5.33 -4.73
CA GLY A 82 11.81 -4.10 -4.82
C GLY A 82 12.71 -4.01 -6.06
N ASN A 83 12.83 -5.09 -6.83
CA ASN A 83 13.49 -5.17 -8.14
C ASN A 83 12.50 -4.93 -9.28
#